data_AF-A0A9D1Z348-F1
#
_entry.id   AF-A0A9D1Z348-F1
#
_cell.length_a   1.000
_cell.length_b   1.000
_cell.length_c   1.000
_cell.angle_alpha   90.00
_cell.angle_beta   90.00
_cell.angle_gamma   90.00
#
_symmetry.space_group_name_H-M   'P 1'
#
loop_
_entity.id
_entity.type
_entity.pdbx_description
1 polymer ?
#
loop_
_entity_poly.entity_id
_entity_poly.type
_entity_poly.pdbx_seq_one_letter_code
_entity_poly.pdbx_strand_id
1 'polypeptide(L)' 'MAEKHGVEPAVIVYAWIMYHPVGAMPLVGSSKLDRLDLAIRALDVKLEHYEWYQIYVASGQQVLR' A
#
# COMPACT_ATOMS: atom_id res chain seq x y z
N MET A 1 11.25 -1.54 0.40
CA MET A 1 10.28 -0.52 -0.08
C MET A 1 9.88 0.43 1.04
N ALA A 2 9.34 -0.07 2.15
CA ALA A 2 8.99 0.77 3.32
C ALA A 2 10.15 1.67 3.77
N GLU A 3 11.36 1.11 3.88
CA GLU A 3 12.59 1.87 4.17
C GLU A 3 12.91 2.95 3.12
N LYS A 4 12.71 2.67 1.82
CA LYS A 4 12.94 3.63 0.72
C LYS A 4 12.02 4.85 0.85
N HIS A 5 10.79 4.63 1.31
CA HIS A 5 9.79 5.68 1.51
C HIS A 5 9.80 6.25 2.94
N GLY A 6 10.66 5.74 3.84
CA GLY A 6 10.75 6.21 5.23
C GLY A 6 9.47 5.97 6.05
N VAL A 7 8.71 4.92 5.74
CA VAL A 7 7.43 4.59 6.38
C VAL A 7 7.38 3.14 6.84
N GLU A 8 6.37 2.80 7.62
CA GLU A 8 6.10 1.45 8.10
C GLU A 8 5.52 0.59 6.97
N PRO A 9 5.76 -0.74 6.99
CA PRO A 9 5.22 -1.64 5.98
C PRO A 9 3.70 -1.54 5.78
N ALA A 10 2.94 -1.29 6.86
CA ALA A 10 1.49 -1.13 6.78
C ALA A 10 1.07 0.09 5.94
N VAL A 11 1.82 1.20 6.02
CA VAL A 11 1.60 2.40 5.19
C VAL A 11 1.74 2.06 3.71
N ILE A 12 2.77 1.27 3.36
CA ILE A 12 2.99 0.79 1.99
C ILE A 12 1.83 -0.09 1.51
N VAL A 13 1.27 -0.96 2.35
CA VAL A 13 0.14 -1.82 1.96
C VAL A 13 -1.11 -0.99 1.62
N TYR A 14 -1.41 0.04 2.40
CA TYR A 14 -2.50 0.97 2.10
C TYR A 14 -2.25 1.74 0.79
N ALA A 15 -1.04 2.28 0.60
CA ALA A 15 -0.68 2.98 -0.63
C ALA A 15 -0.75 2.06 -1.86
N TRP A 16 -0.35 0.79 -1.69
CA TRP A 16 -0.39 -0.22 -2.75
C TRP A 16 -1.80 -0.50 -3.24
N ILE A 17 -2.77 -0.72 -2.34
CA ILE A 17 -4.14 -0.96 -2.78
C ILE A 17 -4.77 0.29 -3.40
N MET A 18 -4.52 1.48 -2.84
CA MET A 18 -5.06 2.76 -3.35
C MET A 18 -4.49 3.15 -4.72
N TYR A 19 -3.27 2.74 -5.05
CA TYR A 19 -2.68 2.96 -6.37
C TYR A 19 -3.40 2.19 -7.50
N HIS A 20 -4.16 1.14 -7.18
CA HIS A 20 -4.79 0.30 -8.20
C HIS A 20 -5.69 1.14 -9.14
N PRO A 21 -5.62 0.93 -10.47
CA PRO A 21 -6.35 1.74 -11.46
C PRO A 21 -7.88 1.81 -11.27
N VAL A 22 -8.46 0.87 -10.51
CA VAL A 22 -9.90 0.85 -10.20
C VAL A 22 -10.29 1.89 -9.14
N GLY A 23 -9.33 2.62 -8.56
CA GLY A 23 -9.59 3.60 -7.51
C GLY A 23 -10.06 2.96 -6.21
N ALA A 24 -9.38 1.90 -5.76
CA ALA A 24 -9.78 1.17 -4.56
C ALA A 24 -9.67 2.06 -3.30
N MET A 25 -10.73 2.07 -2.49
CA MET A 25 -10.79 2.80 -1.22
C MET A 25 -10.81 1.79 -0.05
N PRO A 26 -9.73 1.70 0.76
CA PRO A 26 -9.67 0.75 1.87
C PRO A 26 -10.59 1.17 3.03
N LEU A 27 -11.38 0.23 3.54
CA LEU A 27 -12.16 0.40 4.78
C LEU A 27 -11.32 -0.03 5.99
N VAL A 28 -11.05 0.91 6.91
CA VAL A 28 -10.25 0.65 8.10
C VAL A 28 -11.15 0.32 9.29
N GLY A 29 -11.20 -0.97 9.67
CA GLY A 29 -12.04 -1.44 10.79
C GLY A 29 -11.38 -1.40 12.17
N SER A 30 -10.27 -0.67 12.34
CA SER A 30 -9.56 -0.63 13.63
C SER A 30 -10.15 0.41 14.57
N SER A 31 -10.30 0.05 15.84
CA SER A 31 -10.64 0.99 16.92
C SER A 31 -9.41 1.67 17.55
N LYS A 32 -8.19 1.34 17.09
CA LYS A 32 -6.96 1.94 17.62
C LYS A 32 -6.52 3.09 16.72
N LEU A 33 -6.25 4.24 17.34
CA LEU A 33 -5.89 5.48 16.63
C LEU A 33 -4.56 5.33 15.88
N ASP A 34 -3.56 4.68 16.49
CA ASP A 34 -2.26 4.41 15.87
C ASP A 34 -2.38 3.69 14.51
N ARG A 35 -3.35 2.78 14.37
CA ARG A 35 -3.61 2.08 13.11
C ARG A 35 -4.35 2.93 12.09
N LEU A 36 -5.16 3.88 12.52
CA LEU A 36 -5.79 4.86 11.63
C LEU A 36 -4.72 5.80 11.06
N ASP A 37 -3.76 6.24 11.89
CA ASP A 37 -2.67 7.11 11.46
C ASP A 37 -1.83 6.47 10.33
N LEU A 38 -1.64 5.14 10.35
CA LEU A 38 -0.95 4.43 9.27
C LEU A 38 -1.70 4.50 7.94
N ALA A 39 -3.03 4.43 7.96
CA ALA A 39 -3.85 4.55 6.76
C ALA A 39 -3.88 5.99 6.23
N ILE A 40 -3.92 6.99 7.13
CA ILE A 40 -3.86 8.40 6.77
C ILE A 40 -2.52 8.74 6.11
N ARG A 41 -1.40 8.31 6.71
CA ARG A 41 -0.05 8.55 6.17
C ARG A 41 0.16 7.92 4.79
N ALA A 42 -0.60 6.89 4.44
CA ALA A 42 -0.50 6.26 3.13
C ALA A 42 -1.01 7.16 1.99
N LEU A 43 -1.82 8.18 2.30
CA LEU A 43 -2.29 9.17 1.32
C LEU A 43 -1.15 10.03 0.77
N ASP A 44 -0.07 10.20 1.54
CA ASP A 44 1.11 10.98 1.14
C ASP A 44 2.16 10.15 0.39
N VAL A 45 2.00 8.82 0.35
CA VAL A 45 2.94 7.91 -0.31
C VAL A 45 2.62 7.82 -1.80
N LYS A 46 3.58 8.22 -2.64
CA LYS A 46 3.51 8.05 -4.10
C LYS A 46 4.34 6.85 -4.51
N LEU A 47 3.67 5.75 -4.81
CA LEU A 47 4.34 4.57 -5.37
C LEU A 47 4.63 4.78 -6.85
N GLU A 48 5.79 4.30 -7.27
CA GLU A 48 6.10 4.14 -8.69
C GLU A 48 5.36 2.93 -9.25
N HIS A 49 5.05 2.96 -10.55
CA HIS A 49 4.31 1.86 -11.20
C HIS A 49 4.99 0.49 -11.01
N TYR A 50 6.32 0.43 -11.10
CA TYR A 50 7.07 -0.81 -10.89
C TYR A 50 7.01 -1.31 -9.43
N GLU A 51 6.89 -0.40 -8.45
CA GLU A 51 6.78 -0.77 -7.03
C GLU A 51 5.46 -1.49 -6.77
N TRP A 52 4.39 -1.03 -7.42
CA TRP A 52 3.10 -1.72 -7.35
C TRP A 52 3.20 -3.19 -7.82
N TYR A 53 3.86 -3.41 -8.95
CA TYR A 53 4.10 -4.75 -9.49
C TYR A 53 5.03 -5.59 -8.61
N GLN A 54 6.03 -5.00 -7.96
CA GLN A 54 6.91 -5.74 -7.05
C GLN A 54 6.13 -6.39 -5.91
N ILE A 55 5.19 -5.66 -5.30
CA ILE A 55 4.32 -6.21 -4.25
C ILE A 55 3.37 -7.27 -4.82
N TYR A 56 2.79 -7.01 -6.00
CA TYR A 56 1.90 -7.96 -6.67
C TYR A 56 2.59 -9.31 -6.93
N VAL A 57 3.80 -9.31 -7.50
CA VAL A 57 4.59 -10.52 -7.74
C VAL A 57 5.01 -11.19 -6.42
N ALA A 58 5.44 -10.40 -5.43
CA ALA A 58 5.81 -10.93 -4.12
C ALA A 58 4.63 -11.56 -3.36
N SER A 59 3.39 -11.15 -3.65
CA SER A 59 2.17 -11.73 -3.06
C SER A 59 1.84 -13.14 -3.58
N GLY A 60 2.63 -13.68 -4.52
CA GLY A 60 2.44 -15.01 -5.10
C GLY A 60 1.48 -15.04 -6.29
N GLN A 61 1.05 -13.87 -6.79
CA GLN A 61 0.30 -13.79 -8.04
C GLN A 61 1.22 -14.15 -9.21
N GLN A 62 0.77 -15.06 -10.08
CA GLN A 62 1.54 -15.43 -11.26
C GLN A 62 1.66 -14.22 -12.19
N VAL A 63 2.88 -13.98 -12.68
CA VAL A 63 3.09 -13.08 -13.82
C VAL A 63 2.21 -13.63 -14.95
N LEU A 64 1.21 -12.86 -15.37
CA LEU A 64 0.42 -13.18 -16.56
C LEU A 64 1.41 -13.39 -17.70
N ARG A 65 1.54 -14.65 -18.15
CA ARG A 65 2.48 -15.08 -19.17
C ARG A 65 1.89 -14.92 -20.56
#